data_AF-A0A561SR63-F1
#
_entry.id   AF-A0A561SR63-F1
#
_cell.length_a   1.000
_cell.length_b   1.000
_cell.length_c   1.000
_cell.angle_alpha   90.00
_cell.angle_beta   90.00
_cell.angle_gamma   90.00
#
_symmetry.space_group_name_H-M   'P 1'
#
loop_
_entity.id
_entity.type
_entity.pdbx_description
1 polymer ?
#
loop_
_entity_poly.entity_id
_entity_poly.type
_entity_poly.pdbx_seq_one_letter_code
_entity_poly.pdbx_strand_id
1 'polypeptide(L)'
;MIRDEARAWLVGFLLEKVREDAYPSTTHLDLIEQSIPHYMIPEYLEVLMDKVEQDRFPSVPMLRRIRSVSECLPRHDHDNRAREGQAEAPRAAEEAPA
;
A
#
# COMPACT_ATOMS: atom_id res chain seq x y z
N MET A 1 3.93 28.26 -4.31
CA MET A 1 4.25 27.10 -3.47
C MET A 1 3.51 27.20 -2.16
N ILE A 2 2.50 26.36 -1.95
CA ILE A 2 1.79 26.21 -0.66
C ILE A 2 2.44 25.11 0.19
N ARG A 3 2.06 25.00 1.47
CA ARG A 3 2.64 24.03 2.43
C ARG A 3 2.59 22.59 1.91
N ASP A 4 1.47 22.19 1.32
CA ASP A 4 1.27 20.83 0.84
C ASP A 4 2.11 20.53 -0.40
N GLU A 5 2.27 21.52 -1.30
CA GLU A 5 3.18 21.42 -2.44
C GLU A 5 4.64 21.29 -1.99
N ALA A 6 5.06 22.04 -0.98
CA ALA A 6 6.41 21.95 -0.42
C ALA A 6 6.68 20.59 0.23
N ARG A 7 5.69 20.01 0.93
CA ARG A 7 5.77 18.67 1.51
C ARG A 7 5.87 17.60 0.43
N ALA A 8 5.00 17.66 -0.57
CA ALA A 8 5.02 16.72 -1.70
C ALA A 8 6.37 16.76 -2.43
N TRP A 9 6.91 17.96 -2.66
CA TRP A 9 8.22 18.14 -3.28
C TRP A 9 9.34 17.51 -2.45
N LEU A 10 9.38 17.76 -1.12
CA LEU A 10 10.37 17.18 -0.22
C LEU A 10 10.31 15.65 -0.23
N VAL A 11 9.09 15.09 -0.14
CA VAL A 11 8.87 13.64 -0.14
C VAL A 11 9.31 13.03 -1.45
N GLY A 12 8.94 13.63 -2.59
CA GLY A 12 9.40 13.17 -3.91
C GLY A 12 10.92 13.18 -4.04
N PHE A 13 11.58 14.25 -3.57
CA PHE A 13 13.04 14.34 -3.56
C PHE A 13 13.69 13.22 -2.71
N LEU A 14 13.18 12.97 -1.51
CA LEU A 14 13.71 11.94 -0.62
C LEU A 14 13.43 10.53 -1.15
N LEU A 15 12.26 10.29 -1.74
CA LEU A 15 11.91 9.02 -2.38
C LEU A 15 12.90 8.67 -3.48
N GLU A 16 13.24 9.65 -4.33
CA GLU A 16 14.22 9.43 -5.39
C GLU A 16 15.59 9.05 -4.82
N LYS A 17 16.03 9.71 -3.75
CA LYS A 17 17.29 9.35 -3.07
C LYS A 17 17.24 7.93 -2.48
N VAL A 18 16.11 7.53 -1.90
CA VAL A 18 15.92 6.18 -1.38
C VAL A 18 15.96 5.14 -2.50
N ARG A 19 15.38 5.42 -3.67
CA ARG A 19 15.44 4.53 -4.84
C ARG A 19 16.87 4.31 -5.34
N GLU A 20 17.68 5.35 -5.37
CA GLU A 20 19.07 5.27 -5.85
C GLU A 20 20.00 4.57 -4.83
N ASP A 21 19.71 4.71 -3.54
CA ASP A 21 20.59 4.23 -2.47
C ASP A 21 20.39 2.73 -2.16
N ALA A 22 21.47 1.95 -2.11
CA ALA A 22 21.42 0.55 -1.72
C ALA A 22 21.06 0.39 -0.22
N TYR A 23 21.49 1.34 0.61
CA TYR A 23 21.25 1.34 2.05
C TYR A 23 20.67 2.68 2.49
N PRO A 24 19.36 2.90 2.22
CA PRO A 24 18.76 4.20 2.44
C PRO A 24 18.87 4.65 3.89
N SER A 25 19.26 5.91 4.06
CA SER A 25 19.32 6.56 5.37
C SER A 25 18.00 6.44 6.12
N THR A 26 18.06 5.93 7.35
CA THR A 26 16.88 5.84 8.23
C THR A 26 16.26 7.21 8.47
N THR A 27 17.08 8.28 8.52
CA THR A 27 16.60 9.65 8.67
C THR A 27 15.78 10.10 7.46
N HIS A 28 16.16 9.71 6.23
CA HIS A 28 15.34 10.04 5.05
C HIS A 28 13.99 9.32 5.09
N LEU A 29 13.98 8.04 5.48
CA LEU A 29 12.75 7.25 5.62
C LEU A 29 11.81 7.86 6.67
N ASP A 30 12.35 8.27 7.82
CA ASP A 30 11.57 8.90 8.89
C ASP A 30 10.96 10.24 8.43
N LEU A 31 11.72 11.04 7.68
CA LEU A 31 11.24 12.31 7.14
C LEU A 31 10.13 12.13 6.09
N ILE A 32 10.24 11.10 5.25
CA ILE A 32 9.18 10.71 4.31
C ILE A 32 7.92 10.37 5.11
N GLU A 33 8.01 9.43 6.06
CA GLU A 33 6.85 8.95 6.83
C GLU A 33 6.14 10.04 7.62
N GLN A 34 6.86 11.04 8.13
CA GLN A 34 6.28 12.18 8.85
C GLN A 34 5.60 13.21 7.93
N SER A 35 5.92 13.19 6.63
CA SER A 35 5.56 14.26 5.70
C SER A 35 4.75 13.79 4.49
N ILE A 36 4.65 12.47 4.28
CA ILE A 36 4.08 11.85 3.09
C ILE A 36 2.58 12.18 2.95
N PRO A 37 2.16 12.78 1.82
CA PRO A 37 0.75 12.91 1.50
C PRO A 37 0.12 11.53 1.27
N HIS A 38 -1.16 11.36 1.65
CA HIS A 38 -1.84 10.05 1.53
C HIS A 38 -1.81 9.46 0.11
N TYR A 39 -1.87 10.30 -0.92
CA TYR A 39 -1.85 9.84 -2.32
C TYR A 39 -0.47 9.30 -2.77
N MET A 40 0.61 9.60 -2.04
CA MET A 40 1.96 9.09 -2.33
C MET A 40 2.32 7.82 -1.54
N ILE A 41 1.45 7.40 -0.61
CA ILE A 41 1.69 6.19 0.20
C ILE A 41 1.91 4.94 -0.67
N PRO A 42 1.12 4.67 -1.74
CA PRO A 42 1.36 3.52 -2.60
C PRO A 42 2.76 3.53 -3.23
N GLU A 43 3.20 4.68 -3.74
CA GLU A 43 4.53 4.85 -4.35
C GLU A 43 5.65 4.59 -3.33
N TYR A 44 5.53 5.12 -2.11
CA TYR A 44 6.52 4.85 -1.06
C TYR A 44 6.57 3.37 -0.69
N LEU A 45 5.42 2.71 -0.61
CA LEU A 45 5.35 1.30 -0.28
C LEU A 45 6.01 0.42 -1.35
N GLU A 46 5.80 0.72 -2.63
CA GLU A 46 6.50 0.08 -3.76
C GLU A 46 8.02 0.20 -3.60
N VAL A 47 8.52 1.40 -3.33
CA VAL A 47 9.96 1.62 -3.11
C VAL A 47 10.51 0.79 -1.94
N LEU A 48 9.78 0.70 -0.82
CA LEU A 48 10.22 -0.13 0.31
C LEU A 48 10.22 -1.62 -0.03
N MET A 49 9.22 -2.10 -0.76
CA MET A 49 9.12 -3.50 -1.19
C MET A 49 10.24 -3.86 -2.15
N ASP A 50 10.53 -3.02 -3.15
CA ASP A 50 11.63 -3.21 -4.09
C ASP A 50 12.97 -3.35 -3.36
N LYS A 51 13.20 -2.52 -2.34
CA LYS A 51 14.43 -2.58 -1.53
C LYS A 51 14.55 -3.86 -0.73
N VAL A 52 13.45 -4.32 -0.16
CA VAL A 52 13.40 -5.58 0.58
C VAL A 52 13.59 -6.78 -0.35
N GLU A 53 13.04 -6.74 -1.56
CA GLU A 53 13.18 -7.82 -2.55
C GLU A 53 14.62 -7.94 -3.09
N GLN A 54 15.31 -6.80 -3.25
CA GLN A 54 16.69 -6.76 -3.71
C GLN A 54 17.71 -7.19 -2.63
N ASP A 55 17.31 -7.20 -1.35
CA ASP A 55 18.18 -7.59 -0.24
C ASP A 55 18.04 -9.09 0.07
N ARG A 56 19.17 -9.79 0.15
CA ARG A 56 19.21 -11.21 0.55
C ARG A 56 18.74 -11.42 2.00
N PHE A 57 18.98 -10.43 2.87
CA PHE A 57 18.65 -10.48 4.28
C PHE A 57 17.98 -9.16 4.71
N PRO A 58 16.71 -8.95 4.32
CA PRO A 58 16.04 -7.68 4.54
C PRO A 58 15.99 -7.33 6.03
N SER A 59 16.32 -6.07 6.32
CA SER A 59 16.38 -5.61 7.70
C SER A 59 14.99 -5.58 8.36
N VAL A 60 14.92 -5.98 9.64
CA VAL A 60 13.69 -5.92 10.45
C VAL A 60 13.05 -4.52 10.46
N PRO A 61 13.80 -3.40 10.53
CA PRO A 61 13.22 -2.07 10.40
C PRO A 61 12.45 -1.84 9.10
N MET A 62 12.98 -2.28 7.95
CA MET A 62 12.29 -2.13 6.65
C MET A 62 10.97 -2.91 6.62
N LEU A 63 10.99 -4.16 7.10
CA LEU A 63 9.77 -4.98 7.18
C LEU A 63 8.71 -4.36 8.09
N ARG A 64 9.12 -3.76 9.22
CA ARG A 64 8.21 -3.05 10.13
C ARG A 64 7.61 -1.80 9.50
N ARG A 65 8.39 -1.04 8.73
CA ARG A 65 7.92 0.14 7.98
C ARG A 65 6.86 -0.28 6.96
N ILE A 66 7.13 -1.31 6.14
CA ILE A 66 6.16 -1.86 5.18
C ILE A 66 4.85 -2.22 5.88
N ARG A 67 4.93 -2.99 6.98
CA ARG A 67 3.73 -3.34 7.77
C ARG A 67 2.97 -2.09 8.21
N SER A 68 3.66 -1.13 8.83
CA SER A 68 3.02 0.08 9.36
C SER A 68 2.38 0.93 8.26
N VAL A 69 3.06 1.11 7.12
CA VAL A 69 2.58 1.92 6.01
C VAL A 69 1.42 1.23 5.28
N SER A 70 1.45 -0.10 5.17
CA SER A 70 0.35 -0.87 4.55
C SER A 70 -0.98 -0.72 5.30
N GLU A 71 -0.95 -0.46 6.61
CA GLU A 71 -2.15 -0.20 7.42
C GLU A 71 -2.85 1.12 7.03
N CYS A 72 -2.17 2.03 6.32
CA CYS A 72 -2.74 3.27 5.81
C CYS A 72 -3.47 3.10 4.45
N LEU A 73 -3.32 1.95 3.79
CA LEU A 73 -4.02 1.71 2.52
C LEU A 73 -5.49 1.38 2.76
N PRO A 74 -6.38 1.75 1.81
CA PRO A 74 -7.78 1.34 1.87
C PRO A 74 -7.86 -0.19 1.91
N ARG A 75 -8.70 -0.71 2.81
CA ARG A 75 -9.08 -2.12 2.72
C ARG A 75 -9.89 -2.29 1.44
N HIS A 76 -9.47 -3.20 0.58
CA HIS A 76 -10.30 -3.61 -0.54
C HIS A 76 -11.63 -4.14 0.05
N ASP A 77 -12.77 -3.58 -0.35
CA ASP A 77 -14.10 -4.03 0.05
C ASP A 77 -14.37 -5.43 -0.55
N HIS A 78 -13.70 -6.46 -0.05
CA HIS A 78 -13.96 -7.85 -0.40
C HIS A 78 -15.28 -8.37 0.20
N ASP A 79 -15.95 -7.59 1.05
CA ASP A 79 -17.12 -8.02 1.82
C ASP A 79 -18.45 -7.97 1.02
N ASN A 80 -18.53 -7.22 -0.09
CA ASN A 80 -19.77 -7.12 -0.88
C ASN A 80 -19.96 -8.27 -1.88
N ARG A 81 -18.90 -8.74 -2.54
CA ARG A 81 -19.02 -9.74 -3.63
C ARG A 81 -19.29 -11.17 -3.13
N ALA A 82 -18.90 -11.47 -1.89
CA ALA A 82 -19.17 -12.78 -1.27
C ALA A 82 -20.63 -12.95 -0.82
N ARG A 83 -21.35 -11.85 -0.54
CA ARG A 83 -22.78 -11.88 -0.16
C ARG A 83 -23.70 -11.98 -1.38
N GLU A 84 -23.30 -11.37 -2.50
CA GLU A 84 -24.10 -11.36 -3.73
C GLU A 84 -24.14 -12.73 -4.43
N GLY A 85 -23.07 -13.54 -4.33
CA GLY A 85 -23.00 -14.87 -4.94
C GLY A 85 -23.82 -15.97 -4.25
N GLN A 86 -24.44 -15.69 -3.10
CA GLN A 86 -25.27 -16.66 -2.34
C GLN A 86 -26.77 -16.36 -2.41
N ALA A 87 -27.18 -15.26 -3.05
CA ALA A 87 -28.59 -14.84 -3.11
C ALA A 87 -29.37 -15.33 -4.35
N GLU A 88 -28.73 -15.93 -5.35
CA GLU A 88 -29.39 -16.50 -6.53
C GLU A 88 -29.20 -18.02 -6.62
N ALA A 89 -30.00 -18.76 -5.84
CA ALA A 89 -30.37 -20.13 -6.19
C ALA A 89 -31.81 -20.09 -6.72
N PRO A 90 -32.06 -20.41 -8.01
CA PRO A 90 -33.41 -20.43 -8.53
C PRO A 90 -34.16 -21.66 -8.00
N ARG A 91 -35.15 -21.43 -7.14
CA ARG A 91 -36.24 -22.40 -6.93
C ARG A 91 -37.13 -22.39 -8.17
N ALA A 92 -36.80 -23.18 -9.17
CA ALA A 92 -37.71 -23.51 -10.26
C ALA A 92 -37.42 -24.93 -10.76
N ALA A 93 -38.24 -25.89 -10.32
CA ALA A 93 -38.75 -27.03 -11.10
C ALA A 93 -39.40 -28.06 -10.16
N GLU A 94 -40.65 -27.82 -9.77
CA GLU A 94 -41.57 -28.91 -9.43
C GLU A 94 -42.96 -28.56 -9.97
N GLU A 95 -43.08 -28.56 -11.29
CA GLU A 95 -44.34 -28.82 -11.99
C GLU A 95 -44.05 -29.94 -13.00
N ALA A 96 -44.67 -31.11 -12.78
CA ALA A 96 -44.81 -32.15 -13.80
C ALA A 96 -46.26 -32.66 -13.78
N PRO A 97 -46.88 -32.89 -14.96
CA PRO A 97 -48.32 -33.14 -15.09
C PRO A 97 -48.69 -34.62 -14.90
N ALA A 98 -49.95 -34.87 -14.55
CA ALA A 98 -50.61 -36.18 -14.58
C ALA A 98 -51.71 -36.20 -15.65
#